data_AF-A0A0F2J4Y2-F1
#
_entry.id   AF-A0A0F2J4Y2-F1
#
_cell.length_a   1.000
_cell.length_b   1.000
_cell.length_c   1.000
_cell.angle_alpha   90.00
_cell.angle_beta   90.00
_cell.angle_gamma   90.00
#
_symmetry.space_group_name_H-M   'P 1'
#
loop_
_entity.id
_entity.type
_entity.pdbx_description
1 polymer ?
#
loop_
_entity_poly.entity_id
_entity_poly.type
_entity_poly.pdbx_seq_one_letter_code
_entity_poly.pdbx_strand_id
1 'polypeptide(L)'
;MIGMAWLSRISADSSYLTGIALPMVLIGIGQGASLGPLTVSGITGVASKDAGAASGLVNVAHQLGGSLGLGILVTVFAAAGSATLDARDLLAHRVAISLTAGTVMLALALVVVVMLIVHPRKAVEVNSK
;
A
#
# COMPACT_ATOMS: atom_id res chain seq x y z
N MET A 1 0.42 1.31 7.11
CA MET A 1 -0.36 0.17 7.65
C MET A 1 -1.12 0.50 8.92
N ILE A 2 -0.52 1.14 9.94
CA ILE A 2 -1.20 1.43 11.22
C ILE A 2 -2.52 2.22 11.02
N GLY A 3 -2.51 3.28 10.19
CA GLY A 3 -3.72 4.04 9.91
C GLY A 3 -4.82 3.23 9.20
N MET A 4 -4.46 2.29 8.30
CA MET A 4 -5.44 1.39 7.66
C MET A 4 -6.01 0.38 8.65
N ALA A 5 -5.19 -0.19 9.53
CA ALA A 5 -5.62 -1.10 10.59
C ALA A 5 -6.50 -0.41 11.64
N TRP A 6 -6.31 0.90 11.84
CA TRP A 6 -7.19 1.69 12.67
C TRP A 6 -8.54 1.89 11.97
N LEU A 7 -8.51 2.35 10.72
CA LEU A 7 -9.73 2.62 9.95
C LEU A 7 -10.58 1.36 9.74
N SER A 8 -9.97 0.17 9.67
CA SER A 8 -10.70 -1.09 9.53
C SER A 8 -11.55 -1.46 10.76
N ARG A 9 -11.34 -0.79 11.91
CA ARG A 9 -12.13 -0.99 13.13
C ARG A 9 -13.22 0.06 13.34
N ILE A 10 -13.45 0.93 12.36
CA ILE A 10 -14.49 1.96 12.45
C ILE A 10 -15.88 1.32 12.44
N SER A 11 -16.80 1.91 13.21
CA SER A 11 -18.21 1.53 13.30
C SER A 11 -19.10 2.75 13.07
N ALA A 12 -20.41 2.54 12.92
CA ALA A 12 -21.38 3.61 12.65
C ALA A 12 -21.39 4.72 13.71
N ASP A 13 -21.02 4.41 14.95
CA ASP A 13 -21.01 5.33 16.09
C ASP A 13 -19.66 6.03 16.31
N SER A 14 -18.69 5.82 15.41
CA SER A 14 -17.35 6.39 15.56
C SER A 14 -17.34 7.90 15.33
N SER A 15 -16.74 8.65 16.25
CA SER A 15 -16.51 10.09 16.08
C SER A 15 -15.59 10.34 14.87
N TYR A 16 -15.93 11.35 14.08
CA TYR A 16 -15.16 11.73 12.89
C TYR A 16 -13.67 11.96 13.20
N LEU A 17 -13.37 12.68 14.30
CA LEU A 17 -11.99 13.02 14.62
C LEU A 17 -11.14 11.78 14.88
N THR A 18 -11.57 10.91 15.80
CA THR A 18 -10.80 9.73 16.21
C THR A 18 -10.95 8.54 15.28
N GLY A 19 -12.11 8.40 14.63
CA GLY A 19 -12.43 7.31 13.73
C GLY A 19 -11.90 7.52 12.31
N ILE A 20 -11.81 8.76 11.82
CA ILE A 20 -11.47 9.06 10.43
C ILE A 20 -10.27 10.00 10.31
N ALA A 21 -10.35 11.19 10.92
CA ALA A 21 -9.36 12.23 10.69
C ALA A 21 -7.94 11.82 11.15
N LEU A 22 -7.80 11.30 12.37
CA LEU A 22 -6.52 10.83 12.88
C LEU A 22 -5.92 9.69 12.04
N PRO A 23 -6.66 8.60 11.73
CA PRO A 23 -6.17 7.55 10.83
C PRO A 23 -5.75 8.05 9.44
N MET A 24 -6.48 9.01 8.87
CA MET A 24 -6.14 9.62 7.58
C MET A 24 -4.83 10.41 7.64
N VAL A 25 -4.58 11.15 8.73
CA VAL A 25 -3.30 11.83 8.94
C VAL A 25 -2.15 10.83 8.98
N LEU A 26 -2.31 9.71 9.70
CA LEU A 26 -1.28 8.65 9.73
C LEU A 26 -1.02 8.04 8.35
N ILE A 27 -2.08 7.85 7.55
CA ILE A 27 -1.95 7.37 6.17
C ILE A 27 -1.21 8.41 5.32
N GLY A 28 -1.55 9.68 5.44
CA GLY A 28 -0.89 10.78 4.71
C GLY A 28 0.60 10.89 5.05
N ILE A 29 0.97 10.83 6.33
CA ILE A 29 2.37 10.83 6.77
C ILE A 29 3.11 9.63 6.17
N GLY A 30 2.52 8.43 6.23
CA GLY A 30 3.12 7.23 5.68
C GLY A 30 3.32 7.31 4.16
N GLN A 31 2.34 7.85 3.43
CA GLN A 31 2.46 8.05 1.99
C GLN A 31 3.53 9.10 1.65
N GLY A 32 3.53 10.25 2.32
CA GLY A 32 4.53 11.30 2.09
C GLY A 32 5.96 10.82 2.35
N ALA A 33 6.17 10.06 3.43
CA ALA A 33 7.47 9.50 3.77
C ALA A 33 7.93 8.41 2.78
N SER A 34 7.02 7.74 2.08
CA SER A 34 7.35 6.61 1.20
C SER A 34 7.50 7.03 -0.27
N LEU A 35 6.60 7.88 -0.77
CA LEU A 35 6.45 8.11 -2.21
C LEU A 35 7.71 8.73 -2.84
N GLY A 36 8.30 9.74 -2.18
CA GLY A 36 9.51 10.40 -2.65
C GLY A 36 10.72 9.44 -2.72
N PRO A 37 11.15 8.84 -1.60
CA PRO A 37 12.28 7.91 -1.58
C PRO A 37 12.14 6.71 -2.52
N LEU A 38 10.94 6.12 -2.62
CA LEU A 38 10.69 4.99 -3.52
C LEU A 38 10.80 5.40 -5.00
N THR A 39 10.26 6.56 -5.36
CA THR A 39 10.35 7.09 -6.73
C THR A 39 11.81 7.35 -7.11
N VAL A 40 12.58 8.00 -6.23
CA VAL A 40 14.01 8.27 -6.44
C VAL A 40 14.80 6.96 -6.55
N SER A 41 14.53 5.99 -5.68
CA SER A 41 15.17 4.68 -5.72
C SER A 41 14.96 3.97 -7.07
N GLY A 42 13.80 4.14 -7.71
CA GLY A 42 13.47 3.54 -9.00
C GLY A 42 14.26 4.10 -10.19
N ILE A 43 14.86 5.28 -10.05
CA ILE A 43 15.64 5.94 -11.11
C ILE A 43 17.13 6.08 -10.74
N THR A 44 17.54 5.56 -9.59
CA THR A 44 18.93 5.67 -9.12
C THR A 44 19.85 4.83 -9.99
N GLY A 45 21.00 5.37 -10.41
CA GLY A 45 21.97 4.67 -11.27
C GLY A 45 21.67 4.70 -12.77
N VAL A 46 20.58 5.38 -13.19
CA VAL A 46 20.24 5.58 -14.60
C VAL A 46 21.07 6.71 -15.20
N ALA A 47 21.59 6.52 -16.42
CA ALA A 47 22.33 7.56 -17.13
C ALA A 47 21.41 8.77 -17.43
N SER A 48 21.93 10.00 -17.41
CA SER A 48 21.11 11.21 -17.59
C SER A 48 20.29 11.23 -18.89
N LYS A 49 20.80 10.61 -19.96
CA LYS A 49 20.08 10.46 -21.24
C LYS A 49 18.83 9.58 -21.17
N ASP A 50 18.77 8.67 -20.20
CA ASP A 50 17.70 7.67 -20.03
C ASP A 50 16.74 8.04 -18.87
N ALA A 51 16.98 9.16 -18.18
CA ALA A 51 16.21 9.58 -17.01
C ALA A 51 14.70 9.77 -17.30
N GLY A 52 14.35 10.28 -18.49
CA GLY A 52 12.96 10.41 -18.92
C GLY A 52 12.27 9.06 -19.11
N ALA A 53 12.96 8.09 -19.70
CA ALA A 53 12.46 6.74 -19.88
C ALA A 53 12.29 6.02 -18.53
N ALA A 54 13.25 6.16 -17.61
CA ALA A 54 13.16 5.57 -16.27
C ALA A 54 12.01 6.17 -15.44
N SER A 55 11.83 7.49 -15.48
CA SER A 55 10.69 8.16 -14.83
C SER A 55 9.35 7.68 -15.42
N GLY A 56 9.27 7.53 -16.75
CA GLY A 56 8.12 6.95 -17.43
C GLY A 56 7.79 5.54 -16.94
N LEU A 57 8.81 4.67 -16.81
CA LEU A 57 8.65 3.31 -16.27
C LEU A 57 8.14 3.32 -14.82
N VAL A 58 8.67 4.19 -13.96
CA VAL A 58 8.19 4.33 -12.57
C VAL A 58 6.73 4.75 -12.53
N ASN A 59 6.33 5.70 -13.39
CA ASN A 59 4.94 6.13 -13.46
C ASN A 59 4.00 5.02 -13.97
N VAL A 60 4.43 4.22 -14.96
CA VAL A 60 3.68 3.05 -15.41
C VAL A 60 3.58 2.01 -14.29
N ALA A 61 4.66 1.76 -13.55
CA ALA A 61 4.64 0.86 -12.40
C ALA A 61 3.66 1.33 -11.31
N HIS A 62 3.59 2.63 -11.02
CA HIS A 62 2.60 3.19 -10.10
C HIS A 62 1.16 2.98 -10.58
N GLN A 63 0.87 3.23 -11.87
CA GLN A 63 -0.47 3.06 -12.44
C GLN A 63 -0.89 1.58 -12.47
N LEU A 64 0.02 0.68 -12.86
CA LEU A 64 -0.23 -0.76 -12.84
C LEU A 64 -0.43 -1.26 -11.41
N GLY A 65 0.43 -0.88 -10.48
CA GLY A 65 0.30 -1.23 -9.07
C GLY A 65 -1.00 -0.71 -8.45
N GLY A 66 -1.38 0.53 -8.75
CA GLY A 66 -2.61 1.15 -8.28
C GLY A 66 -3.86 0.44 -8.80
N SER A 67 -3.91 0.16 -10.10
CA SER A 67 -5.05 -0.53 -10.72
C SER A 67 -5.17 -1.99 -10.27
N LEU A 68 -4.06 -2.72 -10.19
CA LEU A 68 -4.05 -4.10 -9.68
C LEU A 68 -4.47 -4.16 -8.20
N GLY A 69 -3.91 -3.30 -7.36
CA GLY A 69 -4.26 -3.22 -5.94
C GLY A 69 -5.74 -2.88 -5.74
N LEU A 70 -6.26 -1.91 -6.50
CA LEU A 70 -7.68 -1.56 -6.47
C LEU A 70 -8.56 -2.73 -6.92
N GLY A 71 -8.20 -3.42 -8.00
CA GLY A 71 -8.93 -4.59 -8.50
C GLY A 71 -9.06 -5.68 -7.44
N ILE A 72 -7.97 -6.01 -6.75
CA ILE A 72 -7.96 -6.96 -5.63
C ILE A 72 -8.94 -6.51 -4.53
N LEU A 73 -8.88 -5.25 -4.13
CA LEU A 73 -9.74 -4.72 -3.06
C LEU A 73 -11.23 -4.70 -3.45
N VAL A 74 -11.54 -4.43 -4.72
CA VAL A 74 -12.90 -4.51 -5.26
C VAL A 74 -13.40 -5.95 -5.22
N THR A 75 -12.58 -6.92 -5.61
CA THR A 75 -12.94 -8.35 -5.50
C THR A 75 -13.18 -8.77 -4.05
N VAL A 76 -12.33 -8.34 -3.11
CA VAL A 76 -12.54 -8.60 -1.67
C VAL A 76 -13.83 -7.97 -1.18
N PHE A 77 -14.11 -6.72 -1.56
CA PHE A 77 -15.35 -6.03 -1.23
C PHE A 77 -16.58 -6.78 -1.78
N ALA A 78 -16.50 -7.26 -3.01
CA ALA A 78 -17.54 -8.06 -3.66
C ALA A 78 -17.79 -9.40 -2.93
N ALA A 79 -16.72 -10.04 -2.47
CA ALA A 79 -16.78 -11.35 -1.80
C ALA A 79 -17.25 -11.30 -0.34
N ALA A 80 -17.16 -10.15 0.34
CA ALA A 80 -17.51 -9.97 1.76
C ALA A 80 -19.03 -9.89 2.02
N GLY A 81 -19.82 -10.79 1.43
CA GLY A 81 -21.28 -10.86 1.61
C GLY A 81 -21.68 -11.51 2.93
N SER A 82 -22.85 -11.14 3.45
CA SER A 82 -23.49 -11.78 4.60
C SER A 82 -25.01 -11.87 4.39
N ALA A 83 -25.61 -12.99 4.78
CA ALA A 83 -27.05 -13.25 4.62
C ALA A 83 -27.89 -12.74 5.81
N THR A 84 -27.24 -12.35 6.91
CA THR A 84 -27.93 -12.01 8.17
C THR A 84 -27.87 -10.52 8.51
N LEU A 85 -27.06 -9.73 7.79
CA LEU A 85 -26.89 -8.31 8.03
C LEU A 85 -27.91 -7.49 7.22
N ASP A 86 -28.35 -6.38 7.79
CA ASP A 86 -29.10 -5.38 7.03
C ASP A 86 -28.19 -4.64 6.04
N ALA A 87 -28.77 -3.78 5.20
CA ALA A 87 -28.01 -3.09 4.16
C ALA A 87 -26.92 -2.14 4.71
N ARG A 88 -27.14 -1.51 5.86
CA ARG A 88 -26.19 -0.56 6.46
C ARG A 88 -25.02 -1.31 7.08
N ASP A 89 -25.31 -2.34 7.86
CA ASP A 89 -24.29 -3.15 8.52
C ASP A 89 -23.50 -3.99 7.53
N LEU A 90 -24.15 -4.49 6.47
CA LEU A 90 -23.47 -5.18 5.37
C LEU A 90 -22.45 -4.26 4.70
N LEU A 91 -22.80 -2.99 4.44
CA LEU A 91 -21.86 -2.03 3.83
C LEU A 91 -20.68 -1.76 4.76
N ALA A 92 -20.94 -1.49 6.04
CA ALA A 92 -19.89 -1.28 7.03
C ALA A 92 -18.95 -2.49 7.14
N HIS A 93 -19.51 -3.70 7.14
CA HIS A 93 -18.76 -4.95 7.16
C HIS A 93 -17.85 -5.10 5.94
N ARG A 94 -18.38 -4.86 4.73
CA ARG A 94 -17.60 -4.95 3.48
C ARG A 94 -16.44 -3.95 3.46
N VAL A 95 -16.68 -2.71 3.90
CA VAL A 95 -15.63 -1.69 4.02
C VAL A 95 -14.56 -2.13 5.02
N ALA A 96 -14.94 -2.61 6.20
CA ALA A 96 -14.00 -3.07 7.22
C ALA A 96 -13.13 -4.25 6.73
N ILE A 97 -13.73 -5.22 6.04
CA ILE A 97 -13.01 -6.36 5.44
C ILE A 97 -12.03 -5.87 4.37
N SER A 98 -12.45 -4.98 3.47
CA SER A 98 -11.56 -4.40 2.45
C SER A 98 -10.39 -3.61 3.03
N LEU A 99 -10.61 -2.83 4.10
CA LEU A 99 -9.55 -2.10 4.79
C LEU A 99 -8.57 -3.03 5.52
N THR A 100 -9.08 -4.13 6.07
CA THR A 100 -8.26 -5.19 6.67
C THR A 100 -7.40 -5.87 5.60
N ALA A 101 -7.99 -6.23 4.46
CA ALA A 101 -7.25 -6.78 3.32
C ALA A 101 -6.19 -5.80 2.80
N GLY A 102 -6.51 -4.51 2.72
CA GLY A 102 -5.54 -3.46 2.38
C GLY A 102 -4.38 -3.37 3.37
N THR A 103 -4.66 -3.55 4.66
CA THR A 103 -3.61 -3.62 5.70
C THR A 103 -2.69 -4.81 5.49
N VAL A 104 -3.25 -6.00 5.24
CA VAL A 104 -2.46 -7.21 4.94
C VAL A 104 -1.64 -7.02 3.66
N MET A 105 -2.23 -6.44 2.62
CA MET A 105 -1.55 -6.15 1.36
C MET A 105 -0.36 -5.20 1.55
N LEU A 106 -0.51 -4.14 2.36
CA LEU A 106 0.59 -3.24 2.72
C LEU A 106 1.67 -3.93 3.56
N ALA A 107 1.30 -4.85 4.45
CA ALA A 107 2.25 -5.63 5.23
C ALA A 107 3.07 -6.57 4.33
N LEU A 108 2.42 -7.28 3.41
CA LEU A 108 3.09 -8.12 2.40
C LEU A 108 4.01 -7.29 1.50
N ALA A 109 3.55 -6.13 1.04
CA ALA A 109 4.38 -5.21 0.27
C ALA A 109 5.63 -4.78 1.05
N LEU A 110 5.50 -4.49 2.35
CA LEU A 110 6.65 -4.17 3.21
C LEU A 110 7.62 -5.36 3.30
N VAL A 111 7.12 -6.59 3.49
CA VAL A 111 7.98 -7.79 3.52
C VAL A 111 8.74 -7.95 2.21
N VAL A 112 8.08 -7.81 1.06
CA VAL A 112 8.70 -7.89 -0.26
C VAL A 112 9.78 -6.82 -0.42
N VAL A 113 9.50 -5.57 -0.04
CA VAL A 113 10.48 -4.48 -0.08
C VAL A 113 11.69 -4.78 0.81
N VAL A 114 11.48 -5.23 2.05
CA VAL A 114 12.56 -5.56 2.97
C VAL A 114 13.39 -6.73 2.44
N MET A 115 12.76 -7.78 1.91
CA MET A 115 13.47 -8.95 1.38
C MET A 115 14.22 -8.67 0.07
N LEU A 116 13.64 -7.91 -0.86
CA LEU A 116 14.22 -7.73 -2.19
C LEU A 116 15.08 -6.47 -2.33
N ILE A 117 14.75 -5.39 -1.64
CA ILE A 117 15.42 -4.08 -1.80
C ILE A 117 16.44 -3.84 -0.68
N VAL A 118 16.13 -4.22 0.56
CA VAL A 118 17.06 -3.98 1.69
C VAL A 118 18.13 -5.07 1.82
N HIS A 119 17.85 -6.32 1.41
CA HIS A 119 18.78 -7.44 1.53
C HIS A 119 19.78 -7.74 0.37
N PRO A 120 19.87 -7.01 -0.75
CA PRO A 120 20.89 -7.31 -1.75
C PRO A 120 22.19 -6.49 -1.54
N ARG A 121 23.13 -7.05 -0.75
CA ARG A 121 24.59 -6.93 -0.97
C ARG A 121 25.38 -7.88 -0.04
N LYS A 122 25.44 -9.16 -0.41
CA LYS A 122 26.52 -10.07 -0.01
C LYS A 122 26.97 -10.87 -1.22
N ALA A 123 27.68 -10.25 -2.16
CA ALA A 123 28.48 -10.96 -3.17
C ALA A 123 29.31 -9.98 -4.02
N VAL A 124 30.33 -9.30 -3.47
CA VAL A 124 31.59 -9.00 -4.19
C VAL A 124 32.69 -8.74 -3.15
N GLU A 125 33.11 -9.77 -2.41
CA GLU A 125 34.43 -9.76 -1.74
C GLU A 125 34.98 -11.19 -1.74
N VAL A 126 35.21 -11.76 -2.92
CA VAL A 126 36.19 -12.84 -3.06
C VAL A 126 36.95 -12.65 -4.37
N ASN A 127 38.12 -12.05 -4.22
CA ASN A 127 39.35 -12.36 -4.94
C ASN A 127 39.56 -11.77 -6.35
N SER A 128 40.03 -10.53 -6.39
CA SER A 128 41.11 -10.17 -7.31
C SER A 128 42.44 -10.30 -6.54
N LYS A 129 43.15 -11.39 -6.81
CA LYS A 129 44.61 -11.50 -6.70
C LYS A 129 45.12 -11.92 -8.07
#